data_AF-A0A6J0GE51-F1
#
_entry.id   AF-A0A6J0GE51-F1
#
_cell.length_a   1.000
_cell.length_b   1.000
_cell.length_c   1.000
_cell.angle_alpha   90.00
_cell.angle_beta   90.00
_cell.angle_gamma   90.00
#
_symmetry.space_group_name_H-M   'P 1'
#
loop_
_entity.id
_entity.type
_entity.pdbx_description
1 polymer ?
#
loop_
_entity_poly.entity_id
_entity_poly.type
_entity_poly.pdbx_seq_one_letter_code
_entity_poly.pdbx_strand_id
1 'polypeptide(L)'
;MCLEGRVNNNSVTESFSLPKVVKRRVNALKNLQVQCAQIEAKFYEEVHELERKYAALYQPLFDKRSEIINAIYEPTEEECEWKADIEEEISEEMKEKAKLEEEKKDEEKEDPKGIPEFWLTVFKNVDLLSDMVQVGPGLFKQ
;
A
#
# COMPACT_ATOMS: atom_id res chain seq x y z
N MET A 1 -6.18 -5.64 -13.07
CA MET A 1 -6.29 -6.15 -14.45
C MET A 1 -6.54 -7.66 -14.38
N CYS A 2 -7.73 -8.24 -14.57
CA CYS A 2 -9.01 -7.73 -15.05
C CYS A 2 -10.17 -8.41 -14.30
N LEU A 3 -10.79 -7.66 -13.39
CA LEU A 3 -12.25 -7.64 -13.22
C LEU A 3 -12.95 -6.91 -14.40
N GLU A 4 -12.22 -6.64 -15.49
CA GLU A 4 -12.70 -5.97 -16.71
C GLU A 4 -13.11 -6.97 -17.81
N GLY A 5 -13.47 -8.19 -17.40
CA GLY A 5 -14.05 -9.20 -18.28
C GLY A 5 -15.38 -9.74 -17.75
N ARG A 6 -16.00 -9.09 -16.74
CA ARG A 6 -17.41 -9.36 -16.45
C ARG A 6 -18.15 -9.04 -17.73
N VAL A 7 -18.57 -10.07 -18.46
CA VAL A 7 -19.65 -9.96 -19.44
C VAL A 7 -20.70 -9.13 -18.74
N ASN A 8 -20.80 -7.88 -19.18
CA ASN A 8 -21.64 -6.88 -18.58
C ASN A 8 -23.05 -7.49 -18.65
N ASN A 9 -23.60 -7.88 -17.49
CA ASN A 9 -24.95 -8.45 -17.41
C ASN A 9 -26.03 -7.43 -17.83
N ASN A 10 -25.64 -6.24 -18.30
CA ASN A 10 -26.48 -5.19 -18.84
C ASN A 10 -26.67 -5.22 -20.37
N SER A 11 -26.44 -6.35 -21.06
CA SER A 11 -27.04 -6.60 -22.39
C SER A 11 -27.78 -7.94 -22.51
N VAL A 12 -28.22 -8.52 -21.38
CA VAL A 12 -29.12 -9.71 -21.38
C VAL A 12 -30.52 -9.38 -21.94
N THR A 13 -30.77 -8.11 -22.29
CA THR A 13 -31.99 -7.61 -22.96
C THR A 13 -32.12 -8.00 -24.44
N GLU A 14 -31.31 -8.93 -24.97
CA GLU A 14 -31.57 -9.61 -26.26
C GLU A 14 -31.77 -11.13 -26.12
N SER A 15 -31.85 -11.68 -24.90
CA SER A 15 -31.96 -13.14 -24.71
C SER A 15 -33.32 -13.75 -25.13
N PHE A 16 -34.34 -12.92 -25.35
CA PHE A 16 -35.68 -13.39 -25.66
C PHE A 16 -35.85 -13.87 -27.11
N SER A 17 -34.98 -13.47 -28.06
CA SER A 17 -35.09 -13.82 -29.49
C SER A 17 -34.10 -14.88 -30.00
N LEU A 18 -33.12 -15.31 -29.19
CA LEU A 18 -32.08 -16.23 -29.67
C LEU A 18 -32.62 -17.65 -29.93
N PRO A 19 -32.21 -18.31 -31.03
CA PRO A 19 -32.54 -19.71 -31.29
C PRO A 19 -32.10 -20.63 -30.15
N LYS A 20 -32.85 -21.72 -29.93
CA LYS A 20 -32.60 -22.69 -28.85
C LYS A 20 -31.16 -23.22 -28.84
N VAL A 21 -30.58 -23.45 -30.03
CA VAL A 21 -29.19 -23.93 -30.17
C VAL A 21 -28.18 -22.91 -29.65
N VAL A 22 -28.41 -21.62 -29.92
CA VAL A 22 -27.54 -20.52 -29.43
C VAL A 22 -27.65 -20.40 -27.91
N LYS A 23 -28.87 -20.48 -27.34
CA LYS A 23 -29.08 -20.47 -25.88
C LYS A 23 -28.32 -21.60 -25.18
N ARG A 24 -28.29 -22.80 -25.75
CA ARG A 24 -27.52 -23.93 -25.19
C ARG A 24 -26.01 -23.66 -25.17
N ARG A 25 -25.46 -23.07 -26.24
CA ARG A 25 -24.05 -22.69 -26.30
C ARG A 25 -23.70 -21.60 -25.28
N VAL A 26 -24.54 -20.56 -25.17
CA VAL A 26 -24.36 -19.49 -24.16
C VAL A 26 -24.38 -20.07 -22.75
N ASN A 27 -25.27 -21.01 -22.45
CA ASN A 27 -25.30 -21.67 -21.14
C ASN A 27 -24.03 -22.48 -20.88
N ALA A 28 -23.50 -23.18 -21.89
CA ALA A 28 -22.22 -23.88 -21.74
C ALA A 28 -21.06 -22.90 -21.46
N LEU A 29 -21.02 -21.76 -22.13
CA LEU A 29 -20.02 -20.70 -21.88
C LEU A 29 -20.16 -20.10 -20.48
N LYS A 30 -21.39 -19.87 -19.99
CA LYS A 30 -21.62 -19.41 -18.62
C LYS A 30 -21.10 -20.41 -17.59
N ASN A 31 -21.29 -21.71 -17.82
CA ASN A 31 -20.75 -22.75 -16.93
C ASN A 31 -19.22 -22.78 -16.92
N LEU A 32 -18.56 -22.48 -18.06
CA LEU A 32 -17.11 -22.31 -18.12
C LEU A 32 -16.68 -21.04 -17.36
N GLN A 33 -17.41 -19.94 -17.50
CA GLN A 33 -17.13 -18.70 -16.76
C GLN A 33 -17.19 -18.90 -15.24
N VAL A 34 -18.14 -19.71 -14.76
CA VAL A 34 -18.23 -20.06 -13.34
C VAL A 34 -16.99 -20.84 -12.88
N GLN A 35 -16.49 -21.78 -13.69
CA GLN A 35 -15.25 -22.50 -13.38
C GLN A 35 -14.03 -21.57 -13.36
N CYS A 36 -13.94 -20.60 -14.28
CA CYS A 36 -12.89 -19.57 -14.24
C CYS A 36 -12.96 -18.77 -12.93
N ALA A 37 -14.15 -18.31 -12.55
CA ALA A 37 -14.34 -17.54 -11.31
C ALA A 37 -13.97 -18.34 -10.05
N GLN A 38 -14.18 -19.66 -10.06
CA GLN A 38 -13.75 -20.54 -8.95
C GLN A 38 -12.22 -20.64 -8.86
N ILE A 39 -11.51 -20.66 -9.98
CA ILE A 39 -10.05 -20.65 -10.02
C ILE A 39 -9.52 -19.29 -9.54
N GLU A 40 -10.10 -18.19 -10.01
CA GLU A 40 -9.76 -16.83 -9.56
C GLU A 40 -9.97 -16.67 -8.05
N ALA A 41 -11.08 -17.18 -7.50
CA ALA A 41 -11.34 -17.14 -6.07
C ALA A 41 -10.23 -17.82 -5.26
N LYS A 42 -9.77 -19.00 -5.69
CA LYS A 42 -8.63 -19.70 -5.07
C LYS A 42 -7.33 -18.92 -5.18
N PHE A 43 -7.07 -18.33 -6.34
CA PHE A 43 -5.90 -17.48 -6.53
C PHE A 43 -5.89 -16.30 -5.54
N TYR A 44 -7.01 -15.59 -5.41
CA TYR A 44 -7.10 -14.46 -4.47
C TYR A 44 -7.04 -14.90 -3.01
N GLU A 45 -7.57 -16.08 -2.68
CA GLU A 45 -7.41 -16.68 -1.37
C GLU A 45 -5.93 -16.90 -1.06
N GLU A 46 -5.18 -17.56 -1.94
CA GLU A 46 -3.73 -17.81 -1.79
C GLU A 46 -2.91 -16.51 -1.71
N VAL A 47 -3.21 -15.51 -2.56
CA VAL A 47 -2.60 -14.18 -2.49
C VAL A 47 -2.85 -13.55 -1.13
N HIS A 48 -4.09 -13.61 -0.62
CA HIS A 48 -4.42 -13.04 0.66
C HIS A 48 -3.70 -13.76 1.82
N GLU A 49 -3.54 -15.09 1.76
CA GLU A 49 -2.74 -15.81 2.75
C GLU A 49 -1.26 -15.40 2.72
N LEU A 50 -0.73 -15.18 1.52
CA LEU A 50 0.63 -14.71 1.31
C LEU A 50 0.82 -13.31 1.88
N GLU A 51 -0.10 -12.38 1.58
CA GLU A 51 -0.11 -11.02 2.14
C GLU A 51 -0.11 -11.06 3.67
N ARG A 52 -0.97 -11.88 4.29
CA ARG A 52 -1.00 -12.04 5.76
C ARG A 52 0.32 -12.54 6.31
N LYS A 53 0.95 -13.54 5.65
CA LYS A 53 2.23 -14.09 6.07
C LYS A 53 3.33 -13.02 6.08
N TYR A 54 3.44 -12.23 5.01
CA TYR A 54 4.47 -11.19 4.92
C TYR A 54 4.15 -9.96 5.77
N ALA A 55 2.87 -9.60 5.93
CA ALA A 55 2.46 -8.54 6.86
C ALA A 55 2.94 -8.82 8.30
N ALA A 56 2.86 -10.07 8.76
CA ALA A 56 3.38 -10.46 10.07
C ALA A 56 4.92 -10.30 10.18
N LEU A 57 5.66 -10.44 9.09
CA LEU A 57 7.11 -10.22 9.06
C LEU A 57 7.47 -8.73 9.07
N TYR A 58 6.63 -7.88 8.47
CA TYR A 58 6.80 -6.43 8.53
C TYR A 58 6.40 -5.83 9.89
N GLN A 59 5.50 -6.48 10.63
CA GLN A 59 4.95 -5.92 11.86
C GLN A 59 6.03 -5.51 12.89
N PRO A 60 7.04 -6.35 13.24
CA PRO A 60 8.09 -5.95 14.17
C PRO A 60 8.92 -4.76 13.69
N LEU A 61 9.11 -4.63 12.37
CA LEU A 61 9.82 -3.49 11.77
C LEU A 61 9.00 -2.22 11.90
N PHE A 62 7.68 -2.31 11.70
CA PHE A 62 6.77 -1.16 11.88
C PHE A 62 6.61 -0.77 13.34
N ASP A 63 6.59 -1.73 14.25
CA ASP A 63 6.57 -1.49 15.69
C ASP A 63 7.85 -0.76 16.12
N LYS A 64 9.02 -1.26 15.73
CA LYS A 64 10.31 -0.60 16.00
C LYS A 64 10.40 0.81 15.39
N ARG A 65 9.94 0.97 14.14
CA ARG A 65 9.85 2.31 13.51
C ARG A 65 8.95 3.24 14.32
N SER A 66 7.83 2.74 14.85
CA SER A 66 6.93 3.52 15.70
C SER A 66 7.60 3.91 17.02
N GLU A 67 8.37 3.01 17.63
CA GLU A 67 9.14 3.30 18.85
C GLU A 67 10.17 4.41 18.62
N ILE A 68 10.90 4.38 17.48
CA ILE A 68 11.85 5.43 17.09
C ILE A 68 11.14 6.77 16.84
N ILE A 69 10.08 6.77 16.03
CA ILE A 69 9.33 7.99 15.69
C ILE A 69 8.80 8.69 16.95
N ASN A 70 8.43 7.94 17.99
CA ASN A 70 7.88 8.50 19.22
C ASN A 70 8.92 8.69 20.34
N ALA A 71 10.22 8.49 20.06
CA ALA A 71 11.31 8.48 21.05
C ALA A 71 11.04 7.56 22.27
N ILE A 72 10.39 6.42 22.03
CA ILE A 72 10.29 5.32 23.01
C ILE A 72 11.60 4.52 23.00
N TYR A 73 12.23 4.41 21.83
CA TYR A 73 13.52 3.77 21.62
C TYR A 73 14.45 4.74 20.88
N GLU A 74 15.66 4.92 21.40
CA GLU A 74 16.72 5.68 20.75
C GLU A 74 17.62 4.72 19.95
N PRO A 75 17.76 4.90 18.62
CA PRO A 75 18.63 4.06 17.79
C PRO A 75 20.09 4.07 18.24
N THR A 76 20.78 2.95 18.06
CA THR A 76 22.23 2.89 18.27
C THR A 76 22.99 3.48 17.07
N GLU A 77 24.27 3.85 17.26
CA GLU A 77 25.13 4.32 16.16
C GLU A 77 25.14 3.33 14.97
N GLU A 78 25.22 2.03 15.26
CA GLU A 78 25.19 0.97 14.24
C GLU A 78 23.87 0.90 13.46
N GLU A 79 22.74 1.31 14.06
CA GLU A 79 21.42 1.33 13.42
C GLU A 79 21.19 2.59 12.58
N CYS A 80 21.92 3.66 12.88
CA CYS A 80 21.95 4.89 12.10
C CYS A 80 22.88 4.79 10.88
N GLU A 81 23.85 3.86 10.90
CA GLU A 81 24.73 3.60 9.77
C GLU A 81 23.97 2.93 8.62
N TRP A 82 23.90 3.63 7.47
CA TRP A 82 23.41 3.05 6.24
C TRP A 82 24.40 2.00 5.72
N LYS A 83 24.01 0.72 5.74
CA LYS A 83 24.83 -0.37 5.23
C LYS A 83 24.69 -0.47 3.71
N ALA A 84 25.65 0.13 3.00
CA ALA A 84 25.74 0.18 1.54
C ALA A 84 25.81 -1.20 0.86
N ASP A 85 26.11 -2.27 1.61
CA ASP A 85 26.26 -3.63 1.08
C ASP A 85 24.95 -4.21 0.49
N ILE A 86 23.80 -3.57 0.75
CA ILE A 86 22.48 -3.91 0.20
C ILE A 86 22.18 -3.13 -1.10
N GLU A 87 23.05 -2.19 -1.53
CA GLU A 87 22.83 -1.29 -2.66
C GLU A 87 22.72 -1.95 -4.04
N GLU A 88 23.24 -3.17 -4.24
CA GLU A 88 23.13 -3.86 -5.54
C GLU A 88 21.68 -4.27 -5.87
N GLU A 89 20.79 -4.38 -4.86
CA GLU A 89 19.40 -4.83 -5.03
C GLU A 89 18.36 -3.68 -4.86
N ILE A 90 18.81 -2.49 -4.45
CA ILE A 90 17.95 -1.32 -4.19
C ILE A 90 17.90 -0.42 -5.43
N SER A 91 16.71 0.10 -5.78
CA SER A 91 16.56 1.00 -6.93
C SER A 91 17.31 2.32 -6.75
N GLU A 92 17.80 2.90 -7.85
CA GLU A 92 18.50 4.21 -7.83
C GLU A 92 17.66 5.33 -7.21
N GLU A 93 16.33 5.26 -7.32
CA GLU A 93 15.41 6.22 -6.69
C GLU A 93 15.44 6.15 -5.15
N MET A 94 15.58 4.95 -4.58
CA MET A 94 15.72 4.78 -3.14
C MET A 94 17.09 5.27 -2.65
N LYS A 95 18.14 5.13 -3.46
CA LYS A 95 19.49 5.64 -3.15
C LYS A 95 19.54 7.16 -3.08
N GLU A 96 18.86 7.86 -4.00
CA GLU A 96 18.82 9.33 -3.96
C GLU A 96 18.08 9.87 -2.74
N LYS A 97 16.96 9.25 -2.35
CA LYS A 97 16.19 9.68 -1.16
C LYS A 97 16.88 9.37 0.17
N ALA A 98 17.86 8.48 0.19
CA ALA A 98 18.63 8.13 1.39
C ALA A 98 19.79 9.10 1.69
N LYS A 99 20.15 9.99 0.74
CA LYS A 99 21.17 11.02 0.97
C LYS A 99 20.63 12.04 1.97
N LEU A 100 21.14 12.00 3.20
CA LEU A 100 20.88 13.04 4.19
C LEU A 100 21.66 14.30 3.79
N GLU A 101 20.98 15.43 3.62
CA GLU A 101 21.63 16.74 3.55
C GLU A 101 22.03 17.15 4.97
N GLU A 102 23.33 17.20 5.27
CA GLU A 102 23.85 17.71 6.55
C GLU A 102 23.62 19.23 6.64
N GLU A 103 22.42 19.67 7.04
CA GLU A 103 22.25 21.04 7.54
C GLU A 103 22.68 21.09 9.02
N LYS A 104 23.91 21.57 9.25
CA LYS A 104 24.36 21.99 10.59
C LYS A 104 23.49 23.14 11.08
N LYS A 105 22.56 22.83 11.99
CA LYS A 105 22.01 23.80 12.93
C LYS A 105 21.97 23.21 14.34
N ASP A 106 23.09 23.41 15.03
CA ASP A 106 23.15 23.46 16.49
C ASP A 106 22.27 24.62 16.96
N GLU A 107 21.05 24.33 17.39
CA GLU A 107 20.38 25.13 18.41
C GLU A 107 19.81 24.15 19.44
N GLU A 108 20.43 24.12 20.63
CA GLU A 108 19.90 23.50 21.84
C GLU A 108 18.45 23.95 22.05
N LYS A 109 17.51 23.09 21.67
CA LYS A 109 16.11 23.15 22.07
C LYS A 109 15.77 21.77 22.59
N GLU A 110 15.11 21.76 23.75
CA GLU A 110 14.71 20.59 24.53
C GLU A 110 14.58 19.32 23.69
N ASP A 111 15.32 18.28 24.12
CA ASP A 111 15.34 16.91 23.59
C ASP A 111 14.01 16.57 22.89
N PRO A 112 13.95 16.65 21.54
CA PRO A 112 12.68 16.55 20.84
C PRO A 112 12.13 15.15 21.09
N LYS A 113 10.90 15.08 21.62
CA LYS A 113 10.18 13.81 21.85
C LYS A 113 9.81 13.19 20.51
N GLY A 114 10.75 12.48 19.90
CA GLY A 114 10.58 11.77 18.64
C GLY A 114 10.77 12.64 17.41
N ILE A 115 10.14 12.25 16.31
CA ILE A 115 10.21 12.94 15.01
C ILE A 115 8.89 13.69 14.77
N PRO A 116 8.85 15.02 14.97
CA PRO A 116 7.63 15.80 14.80
C PRO A 116 7.08 15.71 13.37
N GLU A 117 5.75 15.68 13.24
CA GLU A 117 5.03 15.69 11.96
C GLU A 117 5.41 14.56 10.98
N PHE A 118 6.10 13.50 11.41
CA PHE A 118 6.60 12.43 10.53
C PHE A 118 5.54 11.91 9.54
N TRP A 119 4.41 11.42 10.04
CA TRP A 119 3.33 10.90 9.19
C TRP A 119 2.66 11.98 8.34
N LEU A 120 2.57 13.21 8.84
CA LEU A 120 2.02 14.33 8.09
C LEU A 120 2.91 14.65 6.88
N THR A 121 4.23 14.68 7.07
CA THR A 121 5.22 14.87 6.01
C THR A 121 5.15 13.72 5.01
N VAL A 122 5.07 12.47 5.48
CA VAL A 122 4.91 11.29 4.60
C VAL A 122 3.65 11.41 3.75
N PHE A 123 2.49 11.76 4.33
CA PHE A 123 1.24 11.86 3.57
C PHE A 123 1.22 13.03 2.59
N LYS A 124 1.88 14.16 2.90
CA LYS A 124 2.02 15.29 1.98
C LYS A 124 2.90 14.98 0.77
N ASN A 125 3.84 14.05 0.90
CA ASN A 125 4.75 13.63 -0.16
C ASN A 125 4.17 12.54 -1.10
N VAL A 126 2.96 12.04 -0.82
CA VAL A 126 2.27 11.07 -1.68
C VAL A 126 1.17 11.80 -2.43
N ASP A 127 1.32 11.96 -3.75
CA ASP A 127 0.41 12.76 -4.61
C ASP A 127 -1.08 12.49 -4.36
N LEU A 128 -1.47 11.20 -4.30
CA LEU A 128 -2.85 10.79 -4.08
C LEU A 128 -3.39 11.22 -2.70
N LEU A 129 -2.53 11.22 -1.67
CA LEU A 129 -2.92 11.52 -0.30
C LEU A 129 -2.80 13.02 0.03
N SER A 130 -1.89 13.73 -0.62
CA SER A 130 -1.59 15.14 -0.37
C SER A 130 -2.84 16.03 -0.49
N ASP A 131 -3.62 15.83 -1.56
CA ASP A 131 -4.87 16.56 -1.79
C ASP A 131 -5.96 16.28 -0.74
N MET A 132 -5.89 15.11 -0.07
CA MET A 132 -6.84 14.73 0.98
C MET A 132 -6.47 15.28 2.36
N VAL A 133 -5.21 15.69 2.56
CA VAL A 133 -4.71 16.20 3.85
C VAL A 133 -4.89 17.71 3.92
N GLN A 134 -5.89 18.17 4.69
CA GLN A 134 -6.19 19.58 4.88
C GLN A 134 -5.88 20.02 6.31
N VAL A 135 -5.27 21.20 6.47
CA VAL A 135 -5.12 21.82 7.80
C VAL A 135 -6.45 22.46 8.18
N GLY A 136 -7.14 21.90 9.17
CA GLY A 136 -8.40 22.45 9.66
C GLY A 136 -8.22 23.83 10.32
N PRO A 137 -9.19 24.75 10.22
CA PRO A 137 -9.17 25.97 11.00
C PRO A 137 -9.22 25.61 12.50
N GLY A 138 -8.20 26.04 13.24
CA GLY A 138 -7.93 25.64 14.62
C GLY A 138 -9.14 25.73 15.55
N LEU A 139 -9.61 24.56 16.01
CA LEU A 139 -10.66 24.41 17.01
C LEU A 139 -10.05 24.36 18.43
N PHE A 140 -9.13 25.27 18.74
CA PHE A 140 -8.66 25.53 20.11
C PHE A 140 -8.39 27.02 20.28
N LYS A 141 -9.49 27.79 20.30
CA LYS A 141 -9.56 29.03 21.09
C LYS A 141 -10.71 28.86 22.07
N GLN A 142 -10.37 28.60 23.33
CA GLN A 142 -11.17 28.99 24.49
C GLN A 142 -10.21 29.30 25.63
#